data_AF-A0A0X2NMB0-F1
#
_entry.id   AF-A0A0X2NMB0-F1
#
_cell.length_a   1.000
_cell.length_b   1.000
_cell.length_c   1.000
_cell.angle_alpha   90.00
_cell.angle_beta   90.00
_cell.angle_gamma   90.00
#
_symmetry.space_group_name_H-M   'P 1'
#
loop_
_entity.id
_entity.type
_entity.pdbx_description
1 polymer ?
#
loop_
_entity_poly.entity_id
_entity_poly.type
_entity_poly.pdbx_seq_one_letter_code
_entity_poly.pdbx_strand_id
1 'polypeptide(L)'
;MTAAETAPEAAPVTTETGTRPQDPPVLVAATVGEVTAVWQVEVDARVVLGEFSGAWLVDADGIRGFAADADWIDQRASRDGMLELLLARPTVVVGEGGEPLSGDAARDSFGLPADTAGALQTVDVAATVAAASSCVDGNKAAFAEANPGKRQPGWAGAWADADLTPQPGRAPEGITGDAAEAVVRAMAAARGLRDLVQSWNALDKLRVQRLGGELRALPLVMN
;
A
#
# COMPACT_ATOMS: atom_id res chain seq x y z
N MET A 1 -11.17 52.79 -47.75
CA MET A 1 -11.34 51.32 -47.79
C MET A 1 -10.11 50.72 -47.17
N THR A 2 -10.17 50.40 -45.88
CA THR A 2 -9.05 49.87 -45.11
C THR A 2 -9.47 48.47 -44.68
N ALA A 3 -8.73 47.46 -45.11
CA ALA A 3 -8.98 46.06 -44.79
C ALA A 3 -8.73 45.83 -43.30
N ALA A 4 -9.70 45.20 -42.62
CA ALA A 4 -9.53 44.72 -41.25
C ALA A 4 -8.71 43.43 -41.29
N GLU A 5 -7.56 43.45 -40.61
CA GLU A 5 -6.67 42.32 -40.41
C GLU A 5 -7.21 41.49 -39.24
N THR A 6 -7.79 40.33 -39.54
CA THR A 6 -8.31 39.40 -38.53
C THR A 6 -7.16 38.58 -37.96
N ALA A 7 -6.82 38.80 -36.69
CA ALA A 7 -5.87 37.96 -35.96
C ALA A 7 -6.45 36.54 -35.74
N PRO A 8 -5.64 35.47 -35.77
CA PRO A 8 -6.13 34.12 -35.55
C PRO A 8 -6.50 33.94 -34.06
N GLU A 9 -7.75 33.53 -33.84
CA GLU A 9 -8.27 33.13 -32.54
C GLU A 9 -7.50 31.89 -32.06
N ALA A 10 -6.77 32.04 -30.96
CA ALA A 10 -6.03 30.95 -30.34
C ALA A 10 -7.02 29.88 -29.86
N ALA A 11 -6.85 28.65 -30.35
CA ALA A 11 -7.64 27.51 -29.92
C ALA A 11 -7.56 27.36 -28.38
N PRO A 12 -8.66 27.02 -27.71
CA PRO A 12 -8.66 26.83 -26.27
C PRO A 12 -7.69 25.69 -25.93
N VAL A 13 -6.68 26.02 -25.11
CA VAL A 13 -5.86 25.03 -24.43
C VAL A 13 -6.79 24.30 -23.47
N THR A 14 -7.26 23.12 -23.85
CA THR A 14 -7.88 22.17 -22.93
C THR A 14 -6.81 21.72 -21.95
N THR A 15 -6.69 22.45 -20.83
CA THR A 15 -6.13 21.87 -19.61
C THR A 15 -7.12 20.79 -19.16
N GLU A 16 -6.86 19.53 -19.50
CA GLU A 16 -7.47 18.42 -18.80
C GLU A 16 -6.99 18.46 -17.35
N THR A 17 -7.66 19.25 -16.53
CA THR A 17 -7.50 19.26 -15.08
C THR A 17 -8.23 18.04 -14.51
N GLY A 18 -7.86 16.85 -14.96
CA GLY A 18 -8.27 15.61 -14.31
C GLY A 18 -7.40 15.40 -13.08
N THR A 19 -7.99 15.44 -11.89
CA THR A 19 -7.30 14.94 -10.69
C THR A 19 -7.09 13.44 -10.86
N ARG A 20 -5.84 13.00 -11.02
CA ARG A 20 -5.47 11.57 -11.03
C ARG A 20 -6.09 10.88 -9.81
N PRO A 21 -6.77 9.72 -9.98
CA PRO A 21 -7.34 8.95 -8.87
C PRO A 21 -6.32 8.70 -7.75
N GLN A 22 -6.79 8.63 -6.50
CA GLN A 22 -5.96 8.25 -5.36
C GLN A 22 -5.42 6.83 -5.55
N ASP A 23 -4.14 6.61 -5.22
CA ASP A 23 -3.59 5.25 -5.23
C ASP A 23 -4.32 4.42 -4.14
N PRO A 24 -4.83 3.22 -4.47
CA PRO A 24 -5.62 2.44 -3.53
C PRO A 24 -4.78 2.08 -2.29
N PRO A 25 -5.40 2.02 -1.10
CA PRO A 25 -4.68 1.64 0.10
C PRO A 25 -4.25 0.17 0.05
N VAL A 26 -3.22 -0.15 0.83
CA VAL A 26 -2.77 -1.53 1.06
C VAL A 26 -3.28 -1.98 2.41
N LEU A 27 -3.81 -3.19 2.47
CA LEU A 27 -4.21 -3.83 3.71
C LEU A 27 -3.06 -4.64 4.30
N VAL A 28 -3.06 -4.77 5.61
CA VAL A 28 -2.19 -5.68 6.36
C VAL A 28 -3.09 -6.58 7.19
N ALA A 29 -2.95 -7.89 7.03
CA ALA A 29 -3.82 -8.86 7.67
C ALA A 29 -3.02 -9.90 8.46
N ALA A 30 -3.47 -10.22 9.67
CA ALA A 30 -2.90 -11.25 10.52
C ALA A 30 -4.00 -12.12 11.11
N THR A 31 -3.83 -13.44 11.04
CA THR A 31 -4.76 -14.41 11.64
C THR A 31 -4.12 -15.11 12.82
N VAL A 32 -4.85 -15.19 13.95
CA VAL A 32 -4.49 -16.01 15.12
C VAL A 32 -5.75 -16.76 15.54
N GLY A 33 -5.65 -18.10 15.57
CA GLY A 33 -6.83 -18.94 15.73
C GLY A 33 -7.87 -18.63 14.65
N GLU A 34 -9.09 -18.30 15.08
CA GLU A 34 -10.20 -17.94 14.19
C GLU A 34 -10.36 -16.43 13.98
N VAL A 35 -9.50 -15.61 14.60
CA VAL A 35 -9.59 -14.14 14.59
C VAL A 35 -8.62 -13.55 13.58
N THR A 36 -9.13 -12.72 12.68
CA THR A 36 -8.33 -11.97 11.70
C THR A 36 -8.35 -10.48 12.02
N ALA A 37 -7.17 -9.92 12.20
CA ALA A 37 -6.91 -8.50 12.32
C ALA A 37 -6.62 -7.93 10.92
N VAL A 38 -7.30 -6.86 10.51
CA VAL A 38 -7.06 -6.17 9.22
C VAL A 38 -6.84 -4.68 9.45
N TRP A 39 -5.74 -4.16 8.93
CA TRP A 39 -5.33 -2.76 9.01
C TRP A 39 -5.21 -2.15 7.62
N GLN A 40 -5.73 -0.94 7.43
CA GLN A 40 -5.56 -0.17 6.19
C GLN A 40 -4.41 0.81 6.32
N VAL A 41 -3.49 0.76 5.34
CA VAL A 41 -2.36 1.67 5.20
C VAL A 41 -2.52 2.49 3.94
N GLU A 42 -2.58 3.81 4.08
CA GLU A 42 -2.54 4.73 2.95
C GLU A 42 -1.15 4.73 2.31
N VAL A 43 -1.10 4.48 1.00
CA VAL A 43 0.17 4.41 0.25
C VAL A 43 0.34 5.52 -0.79
N ASP A 44 -0.68 6.35 -1.00
CA ASP A 44 -0.62 7.46 -1.95
C ASP A 44 0.41 8.51 -1.49
N ALA A 45 1.40 8.76 -2.35
CA ALA A 45 2.51 9.69 -2.08
C ALA A 45 2.07 11.15 -1.85
N ARG A 46 0.83 11.50 -2.20
CA ARG A 46 0.22 12.83 -2.06
C ARG A 46 -0.54 13.00 -0.75
N VAL A 47 -0.95 11.91 -0.11
CA VAL A 47 -1.72 11.95 1.13
C VAL A 47 -0.76 12.13 2.32
N VAL A 48 -1.04 13.12 3.15
CA VAL A 48 -0.34 13.27 4.44
C VAL A 48 -0.84 12.18 5.36
N LEU A 49 0.03 11.19 5.62
CA LEU A 49 -0.29 9.97 6.34
C LEU A 49 -0.86 10.27 7.74
N GLY A 50 -2.19 10.21 7.89
CA GLY A 50 -2.81 9.92 9.20
C GLY A 50 -2.31 8.57 9.71
N GLU A 51 -2.27 8.36 11.03
CA GLU A 51 -1.67 7.14 11.59
C GLU A 51 -2.38 5.86 11.06
N PHE A 52 -3.70 5.92 10.86
CA PHE A 52 -4.55 4.82 10.37
C PHE A 52 -5.78 5.35 9.62
N SER A 53 -6.20 4.67 8.54
CA SER A 53 -7.43 5.00 7.78
C SER A 53 -8.55 3.97 7.92
N GLY A 54 -8.26 2.79 8.50
CA GLY A 54 -9.23 1.75 8.79
C GLY A 54 -8.60 0.60 9.58
N ALA A 55 -9.34 0.04 10.53
CA ALA A 55 -8.92 -1.14 11.30
C ALA A 55 -10.13 -1.97 11.71
N TRP A 56 -10.01 -3.29 11.53
CA TRP A 56 -11.09 -4.25 11.74
C TRP A 56 -10.57 -5.52 12.41
N LEU A 57 -11.43 -6.11 13.22
CA LEU A 57 -11.31 -7.46 13.76
C LEU A 57 -12.45 -8.28 13.19
N VAL A 58 -12.12 -9.39 12.55
CA VAL A 58 -13.07 -10.30 11.92
C VAL A 58 -12.98 -11.64 12.63
N ASP A 59 -14.11 -12.13 13.14
CA ASP A 59 -14.21 -13.45 13.76
C ASP A 59 -15.56 -14.11 13.41
N ALA A 60 -15.93 -15.20 14.09
CA ALA A 60 -17.15 -15.96 13.81
C ALA A 60 -18.44 -15.13 13.95
N ASP A 61 -18.44 -14.05 14.73
CA ASP A 61 -19.59 -13.16 14.89
C ASP A 61 -19.66 -12.06 13.82
N GLY A 62 -18.68 -12.03 12.89
CA GLY A 62 -18.55 -11.03 11.85
C GLY A 62 -17.49 -9.98 12.16
N ILE A 63 -17.81 -8.69 11.99
CA ILE A 63 -16.84 -7.59 12.10
C ILE A 63 -17.02 -6.72 13.36
N ARG A 64 -15.91 -6.42 14.03
CA ARG A 64 -15.81 -5.45 15.14
C ARG A 64 -14.59 -4.52 14.93
N GLY A 65 -14.51 -3.40 15.65
CA GLY A 65 -13.34 -2.50 15.60
C GLY A 65 -13.65 -1.08 15.14
N PHE A 66 -12.60 -0.27 14.94
CA PHE A 66 -12.68 1.19 14.79
C PHE A 66 -13.52 1.65 13.58
N ALA A 67 -13.53 0.87 12.50
CA ALA A 67 -14.28 1.19 11.28
C ALA A 67 -15.34 0.14 10.93
N ALA A 68 -15.80 -0.66 11.91
CA ALA A 68 -16.79 -1.72 11.69
C ALA A 68 -18.18 -1.18 11.30
N ASP A 69 -18.47 0.08 11.61
CA ASP A 69 -19.77 0.69 11.33
C ASP A 69 -19.92 1.29 9.93
N ALA A 70 -18.87 1.30 9.12
CA ALA A 70 -18.85 2.02 7.85
C ALA A 70 -19.97 1.59 6.88
N ASP A 71 -20.69 2.57 6.33
CA ASP A 71 -21.94 2.39 5.56
C ASP A 71 -21.81 1.50 4.31
N TRP A 72 -20.60 1.28 3.81
CA TRP A 72 -20.33 0.43 2.64
C TRP A 72 -20.20 -1.07 2.98
N ILE A 73 -20.27 -1.44 4.26
CA ILE A 73 -20.15 -2.83 4.71
C ILE A 73 -21.54 -3.48 4.78
N ASP A 74 -21.87 -4.30 3.78
CA ASP A 74 -23.18 -4.92 3.62
C ASP A 74 -23.32 -6.29 4.33
N GLN A 75 -22.23 -7.06 4.48
CA GLN A 75 -22.23 -8.45 4.99
C GLN A 75 -21.63 -8.61 6.39
N ARG A 76 -22.09 -7.79 7.35
CA ARG A 76 -21.45 -7.64 8.67
C ARG A 76 -21.42 -8.89 9.55
N ALA A 77 -22.29 -9.85 9.31
CA ALA A 77 -22.48 -11.04 10.15
C ALA A 77 -21.78 -12.30 9.62
N SER A 78 -21.09 -12.23 8.47
CA SER A 78 -20.36 -13.36 7.91
C SER A 78 -18.86 -13.10 7.94
N ARG A 79 -18.11 -13.94 8.66
CA ARG A 79 -16.64 -13.91 8.68
C ARG A 79 -16.07 -13.95 7.27
N ASP A 80 -16.46 -14.96 6.50
CA ASP A 80 -15.88 -15.22 5.18
C ASP A 80 -16.27 -14.14 4.18
N GLY A 81 -17.52 -13.67 4.21
CA GLY A 81 -17.97 -12.56 3.37
C GLY A 81 -17.24 -11.25 3.70
N MET A 82 -16.94 -11.01 4.98
CA MET A 82 -16.15 -9.85 5.39
C MET A 82 -14.69 -9.95 4.97
N LEU A 83 -14.07 -11.13 5.07
CA LEU A 83 -12.70 -11.33 4.60
C LEU A 83 -12.64 -11.21 3.07
N GLU A 84 -13.59 -11.79 2.33
CA GLU A 84 -13.67 -11.63 0.87
C GLU A 84 -13.79 -10.14 0.48
N LEU A 85 -14.67 -9.38 1.16
CA LEU A 85 -14.87 -7.96 0.89
C LEU A 85 -13.62 -7.12 1.20
N LEU A 86 -12.99 -7.34 2.36
CA LEU A 86 -11.82 -6.58 2.77
C LEU A 86 -10.60 -6.92 1.90
N LEU A 87 -10.32 -8.21 1.74
CA LEU A 87 -9.12 -8.72 1.10
C LEU A 87 -9.18 -8.74 -0.44
N ALA A 88 -10.26 -8.20 -1.03
CA ALA A 88 -10.33 -7.87 -2.45
C ALA A 88 -9.35 -6.75 -2.86
N ARG A 89 -8.70 -6.10 -1.89
CA ARG A 89 -7.65 -5.09 -2.07
C ARG A 89 -6.26 -5.71 -1.87
N PRO A 90 -5.19 -5.10 -2.41
CA PRO A 90 -3.81 -5.54 -2.16
C PRO A 90 -3.56 -5.70 -0.65
N THR A 91 -3.17 -6.91 -0.24
CA THR A 91 -3.02 -7.26 1.18
C THR A 91 -1.66 -7.88 1.46
N VAL A 92 -0.91 -7.30 2.39
CA VAL A 92 0.25 -7.95 3.03
C VAL A 92 -0.27 -8.87 4.13
N VAL A 93 -0.09 -10.18 3.97
CA VAL A 93 -0.45 -11.17 4.99
C VAL A 93 0.75 -11.41 5.88
N VAL A 94 0.55 -11.42 7.20
CA VAL A 94 1.64 -11.57 8.17
C VAL A 94 1.39 -12.68 9.17
N GLY A 95 2.49 -13.34 9.54
CA GLY A 95 2.52 -14.44 10.49
C GLY A 95 2.98 -14.01 11.89
N GLU A 96 3.70 -14.91 12.55
CA GLU A 96 4.29 -14.65 13.86
C GLU A 96 5.28 -13.48 13.80
N GLY A 97 5.30 -12.66 14.85
CA GLY A 97 6.14 -11.45 14.90
C GLY A 97 5.73 -10.31 13.95
N GLY A 98 4.71 -10.51 13.11
CA GLY A 98 4.35 -9.58 12.04
C GLY A 98 5.18 -9.78 10.76
N GLU A 99 5.91 -10.87 10.64
CA GLU A 99 6.71 -11.17 9.45
C GLU A 99 5.82 -11.49 8.23
N PRO A 100 6.16 -10.98 7.03
CA PRO A 100 5.40 -11.28 5.81
C PRO A 100 5.33 -12.77 5.47
N LEU A 101 4.14 -13.22 5.10
CA LEU A 101 3.90 -14.53 4.49
C LEU A 101 3.80 -14.37 2.96
N SER A 102 4.18 -15.41 2.22
CA SER A 102 4.10 -15.44 0.76
C SER A 102 3.48 -16.74 0.24
N GLY A 103 3.03 -16.70 -1.02
CA GLY A 103 2.45 -17.86 -1.70
C GLY A 103 1.28 -18.51 -0.95
N ASP A 104 1.28 -19.84 -0.91
CA ASP A 104 0.19 -20.64 -0.34
C ASP A 104 0.04 -20.43 1.17
N ALA A 105 1.14 -20.19 1.90
CA ALA A 105 1.08 -19.91 3.34
C ALA A 105 0.27 -18.64 3.67
N ALA A 106 0.35 -17.62 2.82
CA ALA A 106 -0.45 -16.41 2.96
C ALA A 106 -1.94 -16.70 2.67
N ARG A 107 -2.24 -17.44 1.60
CA ARG A 107 -3.62 -17.78 1.19
C ARG A 107 -4.32 -18.65 2.23
N ASP A 108 -3.62 -19.66 2.74
CA ASP A 108 -4.16 -20.65 3.66
C ASP A 108 -4.36 -20.08 5.08
N SER A 109 -3.68 -18.98 5.42
CA SER A 109 -3.75 -18.36 6.75
C SER A 109 -5.14 -17.89 7.17
N PHE A 110 -6.05 -17.69 6.21
CA PHE A 110 -7.43 -17.25 6.48
C PHE A 110 -8.42 -18.40 6.64
N GLY A 111 -8.04 -19.64 6.30
CA GLY A 111 -8.96 -20.79 6.31
C GLY A 111 -10.19 -20.59 5.41
N LEU A 112 -10.06 -19.82 4.33
CA LEU A 112 -11.14 -19.56 3.39
C LEU A 112 -11.34 -20.73 2.41
N PRO A 113 -12.55 -20.89 1.83
CA PRO A 113 -12.76 -21.81 0.71
C PRO A 113 -11.77 -21.55 -0.43
N ALA A 114 -11.33 -22.60 -1.12
CA ALA A 114 -10.27 -22.52 -2.13
C ALA A 114 -10.55 -21.48 -3.24
N ASP A 115 -11.81 -21.38 -3.70
CA ASP A 115 -12.21 -20.42 -4.73
C ASP A 115 -12.06 -18.97 -4.25
N THR A 116 -12.40 -18.70 -2.98
CA THR A 116 -12.25 -17.37 -2.36
C THR A 116 -10.77 -17.07 -2.10
N ALA A 117 -10.01 -18.03 -1.56
CA ALA A 117 -8.59 -17.88 -1.30
C ALA A 117 -7.78 -17.61 -2.58
N GLY A 118 -8.19 -18.22 -3.71
CA GLY A 118 -7.60 -18.00 -5.03
C GLY A 118 -7.85 -16.60 -5.63
N ALA A 119 -8.87 -15.88 -5.15
CA ALA A 119 -9.20 -14.53 -5.61
C ALA A 119 -8.50 -13.42 -4.81
N LEU A 120 -7.79 -13.77 -3.73
CA LEU A 120 -7.11 -12.80 -2.86
C LEU A 120 -5.95 -12.11 -3.57
N GLN A 121 -5.83 -10.80 -3.39
CA GLN A 121 -4.71 -10.00 -3.90
C GLN A 121 -3.59 -9.92 -2.87
N THR A 122 -2.92 -11.03 -2.59
CA THR A 122 -1.83 -11.04 -1.60
C THR A 122 -0.54 -10.47 -2.18
N VAL A 123 0.12 -9.57 -1.45
CA VAL A 123 1.36 -8.90 -1.86
C VAL A 123 2.56 -9.80 -1.55
N ASP A 124 3.44 -10.00 -2.53
CA ASP A 124 4.79 -10.52 -2.31
C ASP A 124 5.70 -9.35 -1.92
N VAL A 125 6.00 -9.24 -0.63
CA VAL A 125 6.81 -8.14 -0.09
C VAL A 125 8.25 -8.20 -0.61
N ALA A 126 8.85 -9.39 -0.69
CA ALA A 126 10.23 -9.54 -1.16
C ALA A 126 10.34 -9.16 -2.64
N ALA A 127 9.40 -9.62 -3.47
CA ALA A 127 9.35 -9.23 -4.88
C ALA A 127 9.04 -7.74 -5.06
N THR A 128 8.20 -7.14 -4.19
CA THR A 128 7.93 -5.70 -4.18
C THR A 128 9.20 -4.89 -3.90
N VAL A 129 9.98 -5.26 -2.88
CA VAL A 129 11.27 -4.62 -2.56
C VAL A 129 12.29 -4.78 -3.71
N ALA A 130 12.32 -5.95 -4.34
CA ALA A 130 13.17 -6.18 -5.52
C ALA A 130 12.74 -5.35 -6.74
N ALA A 131 11.44 -5.21 -6.98
CA ALA A 131 10.90 -4.37 -8.05
C ALA A 131 11.22 -2.87 -7.81
N ALA A 132 11.08 -2.41 -6.56
CA ALA A 132 11.47 -1.06 -6.17
C ALA A 132 12.98 -0.82 -6.35
N SER A 133 13.82 -1.79 -5.99
CA SER A 133 15.27 -1.74 -6.21
C SER A 133 15.62 -1.65 -7.71
N SER A 134 14.91 -2.41 -8.55
CA SER A 134 15.06 -2.33 -10.02
C SER A 134 14.69 -0.94 -10.55
N CYS A 135 13.68 -0.28 -9.96
CA CYS A 135 13.33 1.10 -10.29
C CYS A 135 14.44 2.09 -9.92
N VAL A 136 15.16 1.87 -8.81
CA VAL A 136 16.32 2.69 -8.42
C VAL A 136 17.42 2.61 -9.48
N ASP A 137 17.70 1.41 -10.00
CA ASP A 137 18.70 1.21 -11.04
C ASP A 137 18.27 1.85 -12.37
N GLY A 138 16.98 1.77 -12.71
CA GLY A 138 16.40 2.52 -13.82
C GLY A 138 16.57 4.03 -13.68
N ASN A 139 16.36 4.58 -12.48
CA ASN A 139 16.57 6.01 -12.22
C ASN A 139 18.05 6.43 -12.40
N LYS A 140 19.00 5.60 -11.93
CA LYS A 140 20.45 5.85 -12.11
C LYS A 140 20.81 5.91 -13.60
N ALA A 141 20.31 4.96 -14.38
CA ALA A 141 20.55 4.87 -15.82
C ALA A 141 19.96 6.09 -16.56
N ALA A 142 18.68 6.40 -16.31
CA ALA A 142 18.00 7.55 -16.91
C ALA A 142 18.69 8.88 -16.55
N PHE A 143 19.18 9.03 -15.32
CA PHE A 143 19.94 10.22 -14.94
C PHE A 143 21.29 10.32 -15.63
N ALA A 144 22.02 9.21 -15.76
CA ALA A 144 23.31 9.19 -16.46
C ALA A 144 23.15 9.61 -17.93
N GLU A 145 22.08 9.13 -18.58
CA GLU A 145 21.75 9.46 -19.96
C GLU A 145 21.35 10.94 -20.11
N ALA A 146 20.43 11.43 -19.28
CA ALA A 146 19.93 12.81 -19.35
C ALA A 146 20.97 13.84 -18.88
N ASN A 147 21.95 13.44 -18.06
CA ASN A 147 22.94 14.34 -17.47
C ASN A 147 24.37 13.77 -17.54
N PRO A 148 24.95 13.63 -18.75
CA PRO A 148 26.28 13.04 -18.92
C PRO A 148 27.35 13.77 -18.11
N GLY A 149 28.19 13.01 -17.40
CA GLY A 149 29.30 13.54 -16.60
C GLY A 149 28.91 14.22 -15.28
N LYS A 150 27.61 14.34 -14.96
CA LYS A 150 27.19 14.85 -13.65
C LYS A 150 27.26 13.78 -12.58
N ARG A 151 27.53 14.20 -11.34
CA ARG A 151 27.48 13.32 -10.16
C ARG A 151 26.06 12.78 -9.98
N GLN A 152 25.95 11.47 -9.73
CA GLN A 152 24.69 10.81 -9.42
C GLN A 152 24.07 11.37 -8.12
N PRO A 153 22.74 11.62 -8.11
CA PRO A 153 22.00 11.86 -6.87
C PRO A 153 22.14 10.70 -5.89
N GLY A 154 21.76 10.94 -4.63
CA GLY A 154 21.83 9.97 -3.53
C GLY A 154 20.80 8.84 -3.62
N TRP A 155 20.57 8.27 -4.80
CA TRP A 155 19.56 7.23 -5.07
C TRP A 155 19.67 6.04 -4.12
N ALA A 156 20.90 5.54 -3.95
CA ALA A 156 21.17 4.37 -3.11
C ALA A 156 20.87 4.66 -1.64
N GLY A 157 21.27 5.82 -1.10
CA GLY A 157 20.96 6.17 0.29
C GLY A 157 19.46 6.37 0.57
N ALA A 158 18.66 6.64 -0.46
CA ALA A 158 17.21 6.80 -0.33
C ALA A 158 16.43 5.47 -0.29
N TRP A 159 17.06 4.35 -0.65
CA TRP A 159 16.43 3.01 -0.67
C TRP A 159 17.34 1.90 -0.12
N ALA A 160 18.50 2.26 0.44
CA ALA A 160 19.42 1.30 1.02
C ALA A 160 18.77 0.66 2.25
N ASP A 161 18.87 -0.67 2.34
CA ASP A 161 18.31 -1.48 3.43
C ASP A 161 16.79 -1.34 3.59
N ALA A 162 16.08 -0.90 2.55
CA ALA A 162 14.63 -0.82 2.55
C ALA A 162 14.04 -2.24 2.56
N ASP A 163 13.29 -2.54 3.60
CA ASP A 163 12.53 -3.78 3.77
C ASP A 163 11.27 -3.51 4.60
N LEU A 164 10.35 -4.46 4.64
CA LEU A 164 9.27 -4.44 5.61
C LEU A 164 9.78 -5.01 6.93
N THR A 165 10.22 -4.12 7.82
CA THR A 165 10.58 -4.50 9.20
C THR A 165 9.42 -4.21 10.14
N PRO A 166 8.78 -5.23 10.74
CA PRO A 166 7.71 -5.03 11.70
C PRO A 166 8.16 -4.15 12.87
N GLN A 167 7.31 -3.20 13.29
CA GLN A 167 7.59 -2.29 14.40
C GLN A 167 6.73 -2.65 15.62
N PRO A 168 7.29 -3.33 16.63
CA PRO A 168 6.52 -3.85 17.76
C PRO A 168 5.70 -2.77 18.48
N GLY A 169 4.55 -3.17 18.97
CA GLY A 169 3.63 -2.31 19.70
C GLY A 169 2.77 -3.10 20.67
N ARG A 170 2.05 -2.38 21.54
CA ARG A 170 1.07 -2.97 22.43
C ARG A 170 -0.31 -2.93 21.77
N ALA A 171 -1.10 -3.98 21.97
CA ALA A 171 -2.52 -3.95 21.65
C ALA A 171 -3.24 -2.82 22.42
N PRO A 172 -4.31 -2.25 21.85
CA PRO A 172 -5.24 -1.38 22.57
C PRO A 172 -5.78 -2.03 23.85
N GLU A 173 -6.13 -1.21 24.84
CA GLU A 173 -6.72 -1.69 26.09
C GLU A 173 -8.06 -2.39 25.85
N GLY A 174 -8.31 -3.47 26.60
CA GLY A 174 -9.55 -4.24 26.50
C GLY A 174 -9.57 -5.36 25.45
N ILE A 175 -8.54 -5.48 24.62
CA ILE A 175 -8.37 -6.61 23.69
C ILE A 175 -7.43 -7.65 24.33
N THR A 176 -7.83 -8.92 24.34
CA THR A 176 -7.09 -10.03 24.96
C THR A 176 -7.08 -11.30 24.10
N GLY A 177 -6.21 -12.26 24.42
CA GLY A 177 -6.14 -13.55 23.73
C GLY A 177 -5.74 -13.40 22.25
N ASP A 178 -6.26 -14.31 21.42
CA ASP A 178 -5.98 -14.37 19.97
C ASP A 178 -6.22 -13.03 19.26
N ALA A 179 -7.28 -12.31 19.64
CA ALA A 179 -7.57 -10.99 19.09
C ALA A 179 -6.43 -10.01 19.37
N ALA A 180 -5.89 -9.98 20.60
CA ALA A 180 -4.80 -9.08 20.95
C ALA A 180 -3.53 -9.42 20.17
N GLU A 181 -3.26 -10.70 20.00
CA GLU A 181 -2.09 -11.16 19.26
C GLU A 181 -2.19 -10.85 17.75
N ALA A 182 -3.35 -11.10 17.14
CA ALA A 182 -3.62 -10.74 15.76
C ALA A 182 -3.48 -9.23 15.53
N VAL A 183 -4.04 -8.41 16.44
CA VAL A 183 -3.88 -6.95 16.42
C VAL A 183 -2.41 -6.54 16.50
N VAL A 184 -1.63 -7.11 17.43
CA VAL A 184 -0.21 -6.77 17.60
C VAL A 184 0.59 -7.07 16.33
N ARG A 185 0.37 -8.24 15.73
CA ARG A 185 1.07 -8.66 14.50
C ARG A 185 0.72 -7.74 13.33
N ALA A 186 -0.56 -7.50 13.09
CA ALA A 186 -1.02 -6.64 12.00
C ALA A 186 -0.57 -5.18 12.17
N MET A 187 -0.65 -4.64 13.40
CA MET A 187 -0.18 -3.29 13.68
C MET A 187 1.33 -3.13 13.49
N ALA A 188 2.12 -4.13 13.94
CA ALA A 188 3.56 -4.08 13.80
C ALA A 188 3.98 -4.05 12.32
N ALA A 189 3.37 -4.92 11.51
CA ALA A 189 3.59 -4.95 10.08
C ALA A 189 3.07 -3.69 9.36
N ALA A 190 1.91 -3.16 9.74
CA ALA A 190 1.36 -1.93 9.15
C ALA A 190 2.27 -0.71 9.37
N ARG A 191 2.91 -0.62 10.55
CA ARG A 191 3.93 0.39 10.83
C ARG A 191 5.17 0.18 9.96
N GLY A 192 5.66 -1.05 9.83
CA GLY A 192 6.78 -1.37 8.93
C GLY A 192 6.49 -1.03 7.47
N LEU A 193 5.29 -1.37 6.98
CA LEU A 193 4.84 -1.03 5.62
C LEU A 193 4.80 0.49 5.42
N ARG A 194 4.36 1.25 6.42
CA ARG A 194 4.36 2.71 6.37
C ARG A 194 5.77 3.27 6.20
N ASP A 195 6.74 2.76 6.95
CA ASP A 195 8.15 3.20 6.86
C ASP A 195 8.75 2.87 5.48
N LEU A 196 8.42 1.70 4.94
CA LEU A 196 8.79 1.30 3.58
C LEU A 196 8.21 2.24 2.53
N VAL A 197 6.91 2.56 2.63
CA VAL A 197 6.20 3.50 1.74
C VAL A 197 6.78 4.91 1.85
N GLN A 198 7.11 5.38 3.06
CA GLN A 198 7.75 6.69 3.24
C GLN A 198 9.11 6.75 2.56
N SER A 199 9.92 5.70 2.70
CA SER A 199 11.21 5.57 2.04
C SER A 199 11.05 5.63 0.52
N TRP A 200 10.04 4.93 -0.02
CA TRP A 200 9.75 4.94 -1.45
C TRP A 200 9.33 6.32 -1.93
N ASN A 201 8.43 6.97 -1.18
CA ASN A 201 7.94 8.30 -1.50
C ASN A 201 9.08 9.33 -1.48
N ALA A 202 10.05 9.21 -0.58
CA ALA A 202 11.24 10.06 -0.57
C ALA A 202 12.11 9.84 -1.82
N LEU A 203 12.34 8.59 -2.20
CA LEU A 203 13.06 8.22 -3.42
C LEU A 203 12.35 8.75 -4.67
N ASP A 204 11.03 8.54 -4.81
CA ASP A 204 10.30 8.94 -6.01
C ASP A 204 10.16 10.46 -6.12
N LYS A 205 10.04 11.17 -4.99
CA LYS A 205 10.16 12.64 -4.95
C LYS A 205 11.50 13.11 -5.48
N LEU A 206 12.61 12.49 -5.05
CA LEU A 206 13.94 12.80 -5.59
C LEU A 206 14.01 12.51 -7.09
N ARG A 207 13.39 11.42 -7.56
CA ARG A 207 13.31 11.10 -8.99
C ARG A 207 12.60 12.21 -9.75
N VAL A 208 11.39 12.61 -9.32
CA VAL A 208 10.63 13.69 -9.96
C VAL A 208 11.45 14.98 -10.01
N GLN A 209 12.13 15.34 -8.92
CA GLN A 209 12.97 16.56 -8.88
C GLN A 209 14.14 16.53 -9.87
N ARG A 210 14.67 15.35 -10.20
CA ARG A 210 15.88 15.22 -11.03
C ARG A 210 15.60 14.82 -12.48
N LEU A 211 14.51 14.10 -12.72
CA LEU A 211 14.14 13.50 -14.00
C LEU A 211 12.75 13.94 -14.50
N GLY A 212 11.95 14.60 -13.67
CA GLY A 212 10.58 14.99 -14.00
C GLY A 212 9.55 13.86 -13.89
N GLY A 213 8.35 14.10 -14.42
CA GLY A 213 7.22 13.14 -14.41
C GLY A 213 6.36 13.18 -13.13
N GLU A 214 5.36 12.31 -13.07
CA GLU A 214 4.44 12.21 -11.94
C GLU A 214 4.98 11.33 -10.81
N LEU A 215 4.51 11.53 -9.58
CA LEU A 215 4.78 10.63 -8.45
C LEU A 215 4.20 9.23 -8.71
N ARG A 216 4.95 8.20 -8.31
CA ARG A 216 4.56 6.79 -8.45
C ARG A 216 4.37 6.17 -7.08
N ALA A 217 3.33 5.34 -6.94
CA ALA A 217 3.15 4.49 -5.77
C ALA A 217 4.26 3.43 -5.68
N LEU A 218 4.39 2.81 -4.51
CA LEU A 218 5.26 1.64 -4.32
C LEU A 218 4.87 0.56 -5.36
N PRO A 219 5.82 -0.03 -6.10
CA PRO A 219 5.52 -0.98 -7.17
C PRO A 219 5.19 -2.36 -6.59
N LEU A 220 3.97 -2.50 -6.06
CA LEU A 220 3.50 -3.74 -5.44
C LEU A 220 3.53 -4.90 -6.44
N VAL A 221 4.02 -6.05 -5.99
CA VAL A 221 3.99 -7.32 -6.71
C VAL A 221 3.01 -8.25 -6.00
N MET A 222 2.09 -8.87 -6.74
CA MET A 222 1.10 -9.82 -6.20
C MET A 222 1.60 -11.27 -6.35
N ASN A 223 1.15 -12.17 -5.47
CA ASN A 223 1.41 -13.63 -5.54
C ASN A 223 0.44 -14.36 -6.47
#